data_AF-A0A7W1JXR3-F1
#
_entry.id   AF-A0A7W1JXR3-F1
#
_cell.length_a   1.000
_cell.length_b   1.000
_cell.length_c   1.000
_cell.angle_alpha   90.00
_cell.angle_beta   90.00
_cell.angle_gamma   90.00
#
_symmetry.space_group_name_H-M   'P 1'
#
loop_
_entity.id
_entity.type
_entity.pdbx_description
1 polymer ?
#
loop_
_entity_poly.entity_id
_entity_poly.type
_entity_poly.pdbx_seq_one_letter_code
_entity_poly.pdbx_strand_id
1 'polypeptide(L)'
;MTELSRCERTSRLLVARLDALASVVSQLRHAEAERLVELASIATMHAVALETLQAERAEAIWREAHARHPELPEVVVELPERIAA
;
A
#
# COMPACT_ATOMS: atom_id res chain seq x y z
N MET A 1 -12.11 3.34 21.24
CA MET A 1 -10.98 3.35 20.28
C MET A 1 -11.20 4.53 19.35
N THR A 2 -10.25 5.47 19.27
CA THR A 2 -10.40 6.72 18.50
C THR A 2 -10.02 6.51 17.02
N GLU A 3 -10.44 7.43 16.15
CA GLU A 3 -10.09 7.42 14.72
C GLU A 3 -8.58 7.49 14.50
N LEU A 4 -7.87 8.30 15.30
CA LEU A 4 -6.41 8.38 15.30
C LEU A 4 -5.76 7.01 15.59
N SER A 5 -6.24 6.27 16.60
CA SER A 5 -5.73 4.93 16.88
C SER A 5 -6.01 3.93 15.77
N ARG A 6 -7.09 4.10 15.00
CA ARG A 6 -7.40 3.27 13.83
C ARG A 6 -6.43 3.58 12.69
N CYS A 7 -6.21 4.86 12.38
CA CYS A 7 -5.29 5.29 11.33
C CYS A 7 -3.84 4.83 11.60
N GLU A 8 -3.35 4.98 12.84
CA GLU A 8 -2.03 4.47 13.25
C GLU A 8 -1.91 2.95 13.14
N ARG A 9 -3.00 2.22 13.44
CA ARG A 9 -3.03 0.76 13.31
C ARG A 9 -2.95 0.35 11.85
N THR A 10 -3.74 0.97 10.97
CA THR A 10 -3.71 0.70 9.53
C THR A 10 -2.35 1.04 8.93
N SER A 11 -1.75 2.16 9.35
CA SER A 11 -0.40 2.56 8.92
C SER A 11 0.64 1.49 9.25
N ARG A 12 0.67 1.00 10.50
CA ARG A 12 1.59 -0.07 10.93
C ARG A 12 1.35 -1.36 10.16
N LEU A 13 0.08 -1.69 9.89
CA LEU A 13 -0.29 -2.87 9.13
C LEU A 13 0.17 -2.78 7.68
N LEU A 14 0.06 -1.60 7.05
CA LEU A 14 0.51 -1.37 5.69
C LEU A 14 2.03 -1.55 5.58
N VAL A 15 2.81 -0.96 6.50
CA VAL A 15 4.28 -1.13 6.54
C VAL A 15 4.66 -2.62 6.60
N ALA A 16 4.11 -3.36 7.56
CA ALA A 16 4.40 -4.79 7.71
C ALA A 16 4.00 -5.62 6.48
N ARG A 17 2.89 -5.24 5.82
CA ARG A 17 2.43 -5.92 4.60
C ARG A 17 3.34 -5.64 3.41
N LEU A 18 3.81 -4.41 3.22
CA LEU A 18 4.72 -4.09 2.12
C LEU A 18 6.07 -4.78 2.29
N ASP A 19 6.58 -4.89 3.51
CA ASP A 19 7.80 -5.66 3.79
C ASP A 19 7.65 -7.15 3.48
N ALA A 20 6.51 -7.75 3.86
CA ALA A 20 6.21 -9.13 3.51
C ALA A 20 6.02 -9.31 2.00
N LEU A 21 5.36 -8.35 1.33
CA LEU A 21 5.13 -8.37 -0.10
C LEU A 21 6.45 -8.32 -0.88
N ALA A 22 7.37 -7.42 -0.52
CA ALA A 22 8.69 -7.31 -1.14
C ALA A 22 9.44 -8.65 -1.10
N SER A 23 9.47 -9.28 0.08
CA SER A 23 10.10 -10.60 0.27
C SER A 23 9.53 -11.66 -0.67
N VAL A 24 8.20 -11.70 -0.85
CA VAL A 24 7.54 -12.64 -1.76
C VAL A 24 7.81 -12.29 -3.23
N VAL A 25 7.65 -11.02 -3.60
CA VAL A 25 7.83 -10.51 -4.97
C VAL A 25 9.24 -10.79 -5.49
N SER A 26 10.26 -10.66 -4.64
CA SER A 26 11.66 -10.94 -4.99
C SER A 26 11.91 -12.40 -5.44
N GLN A 27 11.00 -13.33 -5.14
CA GLN A 27 11.10 -14.76 -5.44
C GLN A 27 10.19 -15.20 -6.58
N LEU A 28 9.33 -14.31 -7.09
CA LEU A 28 8.31 -14.64 -8.09
C LEU A 28 8.73 -14.28 -9.51
N ARG A 29 8.00 -14.84 -10.47
CA ARG A 29 8.08 -14.38 -11.86
C ARG A 29 7.41 -13.01 -11.98
N HIS A 30 7.89 -12.22 -12.92
CA HIS A 30 7.47 -10.82 -13.10
C HIS A 30 5.94 -10.63 -13.13
N ALA A 31 5.20 -11.42 -13.91
CA ALA A 31 3.74 -11.29 -14.00
C ALA A 31 2.98 -11.62 -12.69
N GLU A 32 3.51 -12.53 -11.88
CA GLU A 32 2.92 -12.89 -10.58
C GLU A 32 3.21 -11.80 -9.54
N ALA A 33 4.43 -11.24 -9.58
CA ALA A 33 4.84 -10.10 -8.77
C ALA A 33 3.99 -8.85 -9.07
N GLU A 34 3.81 -8.50 -10.35
CA GLU A 34 3.00 -7.36 -10.78
C GLU A 34 1.57 -7.45 -10.24
N ARG A 35 0.94 -8.62 -10.36
CA ARG A 35 -0.43 -8.84 -9.85
C ARG A 35 -0.53 -8.66 -8.33
N LEU A 36 0.46 -9.13 -7.56
CA LEU A 36 0.43 -8.96 -6.11
C LEU A 36 0.63 -7.49 -5.69
N VAL A 37 1.51 -6.79 -6.41
CA VAL A 37 1.73 -5.35 -6.22
C VAL A 37 0.47 -4.55 -6.55
N GLU A 38 -0.21 -4.88 -7.66
CA GLU A 38 -1.48 -4.26 -8.05
C GLU A 38 -2.56 -4.44 -6.98
N LEU A 39 -2.73 -5.66 -6.45
CA LEU A 39 -3.67 -5.94 -5.38
C LEU A 39 -3.35 -5.16 -4.09
N ALA A 40 -2.07 -5.02 -3.74
CA ALA A 40 -1.64 -4.24 -2.59
C ALA A 40 -1.91 -2.74 -2.79
N SER A 41 -1.73 -2.23 -4.00
CA SER A 41 -2.08 -0.86 -4.38
C SER A 41 -3.59 -0.63 -4.21
N ILE A 42 -4.43 -1.51 -4.78
CA ILE A 42 -5.89 -1.44 -4.65
C ILE A 42 -6.35 -1.48 -3.19
N ALA A 43 -5.79 -2.37 -2.37
CA ALA A 43 -6.11 -2.43 -0.95
C ALA A 43 -5.73 -1.14 -0.20
N THR A 44 -4.61 -0.50 -0.59
CA THR A 44 -4.19 0.79 -0.03
C THR A 44 -5.18 1.89 -0.42
N MET A 45 -5.60 1.94 -1.68
CA MET A 45 -6.61 2.90 -2.15
C MET A 45 -7.93 2.73 -1.40
N HIS A 46 -8.39 1.50 -1.17
CA HIS A 46 -9.59 1.24 -0.37
C HIS A 46 -9.43 1.70 1.09
N ALA A 47 -8.27 1.49 1.70
CA ALA A 47 -8.02 1.96 3.06
C ALA A 47 -8.09 3.50 3.17
N VAL A 48 -7.63 4.20 2.13
CA VAL A 48 -7.73 5.66 2.00
C VAL A 48 -9.18 6.09 1.78
N ALA A 49 -9.90 5.46 0.85
CA ALA A 49 -11.30 5.77 0.55
C ALA A 49 -12.24 5.55 1.75
N LEU A 50 -11.90 4.61 2.65
CA LEU A 50 -12.63 4.35 3.89
C LEU A 50 -12.17 5.23 5.07
N GLU A 51 -11.30 6.21 4.82
CA GLU A 51 -10.72 7.11 5.83
C GLU A 51 -10.00 6.36 6.97
N THR A 52 -9.59 5.11 6.71
CA THR A 52 -8.83 4.29 7.67
C THR A 52 -7.33 4.53 7.57
N LEU A 53 -6.89 5.30 6.56
CA LEU A 53 -5.53 5.72 6.29
C LEU A 53 -5.56 7.05 5.53
N GLN A 54 -4.71 8.01 5.89
CA GLN A 54 -4.59 9.28 5.14
C GLN A 54 -3.79 9.04 3.84
N ALA A 55 -4.15 9.72 2.76
CA ALA A 55 -3.51 9.55 1.45
C ALA A 55 -2.02 9.87 1.49
N GLU A 56 -1.65 11.01 2.10
CA GLU A 56 -0.26 11.46 2.24
C GLU A 56 0.56 10.47 3.05
N ARG A 57 -0.07 9.86 4.06
CA ARG A 57 0.55 8.83 4.88
C ARG A 57 0.74 7.53 4.11
N ALA A 58 -0.22 7.14 3.27
CA ALA A 58 -0.10 5.98 2.40
C ALA A 58 1.05 6.15 1.40
N GLU A 59 1.14 7.30 0.73
CA GLU A 59 2.23 7.62 -0.19
C GLU A 59 3.59 7.59 0.50
N ALA A 60 3.71 8.18 1.69
CA ALA A 60 4.95 8.14 2.46
C ALA A 60 5.38 6.70 2.76
N ILE A 61 4.43 5.85 3.17
CA ILE A 61 4.71 4.43 3.46
C ILE A 61 5.15 3.68 2.20
N TRP A 62 4.52 3.92 1.05
CA TRP A 62 4.93 3.30 -0.22
C TRP A 62 6.31 3.76 -0.67
N ARG A 63 6.62 5.06 -0.56
CA ARG A 63 7.94 5.62 -0.87
C ARG A 63 9.04 5.05 0.03
N GLU A 64 8.77 4.96 1.34
CA GLU A 64 9.68 4.33 2.31
C GLU A 64 9.85 2.83 2.07
N ALA A 65 8.80 2.14 1.59
CA ALA A 65 8.90 0.73 1.21
C ALA A 65 9.74 0.55 -0.05
N HIS A 66 9.53 1.35 -1.09
CA HIS A 66 10.35 1.35 -2.32
C HIS A 66 11.82 1.65 -2.02
N ALA A 67 12.11 2.65 -1.18
CA ALA A 67 13.47 2.99 -0.80
C ALA A 67 14.22 1.85 -0.09
N ARG A 68 13.48 0.97 0.63
CA ARG A 68 14.03 -0.23 1.27
C ARG A 68 14.07 -1.45 0.34
N HIS A 69 13.10 -1.55 -0.56
CA HIS A 69 12.85 -2.67 -1.46
C HIS A 69 12.57 -2.17 -2.88
N PRO A 70 13.60 -1.95 -3.71
CA PRO A 70 13.45 -1.35 -5.05
C PRO A 70 12.60 -2.17 -6.03
N GLU A 71 12.31 -3.44 -5.74
CA GLU A 71 11.39 -4.28 -6.49
C GLU A 71 9.92 -3.87 -6.34
N LEU A 72 9.58 -3.14 -5.27
CA LEU A 72 8.27 -2.50 -5.15
C LEU A 72 8.25 -1.24 -6.03
N PRO A 73 7.11 -0.87 -6.63
CA PRO A 73 7.02 0.40 -7.35
C PRO A 73 7.08 1.59 -6.39
N GLU A 74 7.64 2.69 -6.89
CA GLU A 74 7.45 4.02 -6.32
C GLU A 74 6.02 4.48 -6.64
N VAL A 75 5.04 4.02 -5.86
CA VAL A 75 3.61 4.33 -6.10
C VAL A 75 3.34 5.80 -5.78
N VAL A 76 2.81 6.52 -6.76
CA VAL A 76 2.02 7.74 -6.55
C VAL A 76 0.58 7.26 -6.36
N VAL A 77 -0.01 7.45 -5.18
CA VAL A 77 -1.38 7.00 -4.90
C VAL A 77 -2.34 7.94 -5.62
N GLU A 78 -2.45 7.84 -6.95
CA GLU A 78 -3.53 8.48 -7.67
C GLU A 78 -4.82 7.73 -7.36
N LEU A 79 -5.67 8.36 -6.54
CA LEU A 79 -7.06 7.99 -6.37
C LEU A 79 -7.70 7.87 -7.76
N PRO A 80 -8.25 6.70 -8.15
CA PRO A 80 -9.09 6.63 -9.33
C PRO A 80 -10.23 7.61 -9.11
N GLU A 81 -10.51 8.48 -10.08
CA GLU A 81 -11.68 9.35 -10.06
C GLU A 81 -12.94 8.48 -9.92
N ARG A 82 -13.40 8.31 -8.67
CA ARG A 82 -14.58 7.56 -8.24
C ARG A 82 -14.55 6.06 -8.60
N ILE A 83 -14.41 5.23 -7.58
CA ILE A 83 -15.15 3.96 -7.55
C ILE A 83 -16.63 4.34 -7.34
N ALA A 84 -17.28 4.77 -8.42
CA ALA A 84 -18.73 4.83 -8.50
C ALA A 84 -19.21 3.48 -9.05
N ALA A 85 -19.59 2.58 -8.14
CA ALA A 85 -20.42 1.42 -8.41
C ALA A 85 -21.20 1.05 -7.15
#